data_AF-A0A843ES17-F1
#
_entry.id   AF-A0A843ES17-F1
#
_cell.length_a   1.000
_cell.length_b   1.000
_cell.length_c   1.000
_cell.angle_alpha   90.00
_cell.angle_beta   90.00
_cell.angle_gamma   90.00
#
_symmetry.space_group_name_H-M   'P 1'
#
loop_
_entity.id
_entity.type
_entity.pdbx_description
1 polymer ?
#
loop_
_entity_poly.entity_id
_entity_poly.type
_entity_poly.pdbx_seq_one_letter_code
_entity_poly.pdbx_strand_id
1 'polypeptide(L)'
;LPELPDVKQARIIDEYSLSEDLATQLVKRQEADMFEAVLADVDVDATPVASLLAYDLREIKREGHDINVLTLNHFKGIFTLLSEGKIAKDSVRKLAIETIKAPDTEISEIAEKNNLTMLSEDDVAEIIAGIVQNNESMVKERQMGAMGPLMGMCMKELKGKADGGMVNKIVREEIQKLI
;
A
#
# COMPACT_ATOMS: atom_id res chain seq x y z
N LEU A 1 18.41 15.63 27.84
CA LEU A 1 17.14 16.37 27.61
C LEU A 1 16.57 15.87 26.30
N PRO A 2 15.24 15.71 26.18
CA PRO A 2 14.60 15.46 24.89
C PRO A 2 14.87 16.62 23.93
N GLU A 3 14.98 16.30 22.63
CA GLU A 3 15.14 17.26 21.55
C GLU A 3 13.96 18.23 21.50
N LEU A 4 14.20 19.51 21.17
CA LEU A 4 13.12 20.49 21.02
C LEU A 4 12.27 20.15 19.78
N PRO A 5 10.94 20.36 19.81
CA PRO A 5 10.03 20.01 18.71
C PRO A 5 10.47 20.56 17.34
N ASP A 6 10.87 21.83 17.28
CA ASP A 6 11.28 22.48 16.02
C ASP A 6 12.58 21.89 15.45
N VAL A 7 13.51 21.50 16.34
CA VAL A 7 14.78 20.87 15.95
C VAL A 7 14.52 19.46 15.43
N LYS A 8 13.68 18.69 16.13
CA LYS A 8 13.26 17.34 15.72
C LYS A 8 12.55 17.37 14.36
N GLN A 9 11.66 18.34 14.15
CA GLN A 9 10.96 18.50 12.88
C GLN A 9 11.95 18.75 11.73
N ALA A 10 12.86 19.73 11.87
CA ALA A 10 13.83 20.05 10.84
C ALA A 10 14.71 18.85 10.49
N ARG A 11 15.18 18.10 11.50
CA ARG A 11 15.96 16.88 11.27
C ARG A 11 15.15 15.82 10.52
N ILE A 12 13.91 15.55 10.92
CA ILE A 12 13.07 14.53 10.27
C ILE A 12 12.83 14.87 8.79
N ILE A 13 12.65 16.15 8.45
CA ILE A 13 12.52 16.59 7.06
C ILE A 13 13.79 16.28 6.28
N ASP A 14 14.95 16.68 6.79
CA ASP A 14 16.23 16.53 6.09
C ASP A 14 16.65 15.07 5.98
N GLU A 15 16.52 14.29 7.04
CA GLU A 15 16.99 12.90 7.12
C GLU A 15 16.10 11.93 6.33
N TYR A 16 14.78 12.14 6.36
CA TYR A 16 13.82 11.22 5.74
C TYR A 16 13.17 11.77 4.47
N SER A 17 13.62 12.95 4.00
CA SER A 17 13.06 13.64 2.83
C SER A 17 11.54 13.79 2.88
N LEU A 18 10.98 13.99 4.08
CA LEU A 18 9.55 14.16 4.29
C LEU A 18 9.09 15.57 3.96
N SER A 19 7.80 15.70 3.61
CA SER A 19 7.19 17.02 3.49
C SER A 19 7.14 17.72 4.85
N GLU A 20 7.21 19.05 4.83
CA GLU A 20 7.08 19.87 6.04
C GLU A 20 5.78 19.55 6.80
N ASP A 21 4.69 19.31 6.06
CA ASP A 21 3.40 18.96 6.63
C ASP A 21 3.43 17.60 7.36
N LEU A 22 3.98 16.55 6.75
CA LEU A 22 4.10 15.23 7.40
C LEU A 22 4.97 15.29 8.65
N ALA A 23 6.14 15.93 8.56
CA ALA A 23 7.03 16.10 9.71
C ALA A 23 6.37 16.91 10.84
N THR A 24 5.67 17.99 10.48
CA THR A 24 4.90 18.81 11.43
C THR A 24 3.86 17.96 12.17
N GLN A 25 3.10 17.12 11.46
CA GLN A 25 2.09 16.28 12.08
C GLN A 25 2.69 15.18 12.96
N LEU A 26 3.78 14.54 12.54
CA LEU A 26 4.47 13.54 13.35
C LEU A 26 4.90 14.12 14.70
N VAL A 27 5.53 15.30 14.70
CA VAL A 27 5.96 15.96 15.93
C VAL A 27 4.77 16.42 16.77
N LYS A 28 3.76 17.08 16.16
CA LYS A 28 2.57 17.55 16.89
C LYS A 28 1.77 16.42 17.54
N ARG A 29 1.79 15.23 16.94
CA ARG A 29 1.08 14.05 17.45
C ARG A 29 1.90 13.18 18.38
N GLN A 30 3.19 13.51 18.58
CA GLN A 30 4.13 12.71 19.37
C GLN A 30 4.38 11.32 18.76
N GLU A 31 4.28 11.21 17.43
CA GLU A 31 4.48 9.95 16.68
C GLU A 31 5.89 9.83 16.08
N ALA A 32 6.72 10.86 16.23
CA ALA A 32 8.08 10.87 15.70
C ALA A 32 8.93 9.68 16.22
N ASP A 33 8.80 9.33 17.49
CA ASP A 33 9.58 8.22 18.07
C ASP A 33 9.12 6.86 17.52
N MET A 34 7.82 6.67 17.31
CA MET A 34 7.25 5.46 16.69
C MET A 34 7.70 5.36 15.23
N PHE A 35 7.65 6.48 14.49
CA PHE A 35 8.10 6.58 13.11
C PHE A 35 9.56 6.15 12.96
N GLU A 36 10.46 6.70 13.78
CA GLU A 36 11.88 6.34 13.75
C GLU A 36 12.13 4.89 14.17
N ALA A 37 11.41 4.40 15.18
CA ALA A 37 11.51 3.02 15.65
C ALA A 37 11.07 1.99 14.60
N VAL A 38 10.14 2.34 13.70
CA VAL A 38 9.77 1.51 12.55
C VAL A 38 10.90 1.51 11.52
N LEU A 39 11.39 2.69 11.11
CA LEU A 39 12.41 2.83 10.08
C LEU A 39 13.81 2.32 10.50
N ALA A 40 14.06 2.21 11.80
CA ALA A 40 15.29 1.60 12.31
C ALA A 40 15.41 0.11 11.96
N ASP A 41 14.29 -0.61 11.83
CA ASP A 41 14.27 -2.06 11.64
C ASP A 41 13.67 -2.49 10.29
N VAL A 42 13.02 -1.59 9.57
CA VAL A 42 12.32 -1.87 8.31
C VAL A 42 12.82 -0.93 7.23
N ASP A 43 13.40 -1.52 6.17
CA ASP A 43 13.83 -0.80 4.97
C ASP A 43 12.63 -0.48 4.08
N VAL A 44 11.94 0.62 4.38
CA VAL A 44 10.72 1.04 3.67
C VAL A 44 10.75 2.55 3.43
N ASP A 45 10.06 3.00 2.39
CA ASP A 45 9.81 4.42 2.17
C ASP A 45 9.26 5.10 3.44
N ALA A 46 9.87 6.23 3.83
CA ALA A 46 9.43 6.99 5.00
C ALA A 46 8.00 7.53 4.88
N THR A 47 7.59 7.91 3.66
CA THR A 47 6.30 8.59 3.43
C THR A 47 5.09 7.74 3.82
N PRO A 48 4.94 6.47 3.42
CA PRO A 48 3.86 5.60 3.91
C PRO A 48 3.80 5.46 5.44
N VAL A 49 4.96 5.36 6.11
CA VAL A 49 5.04 5.27 7.57
C VAL A 49 4.55 6.57 8.21
N ALA A 50 5.07 7.69 7.73
CA ALA A 50 4.69 9.01 8.19
C ALA A 50 3.19 9.27 7.99
N SER A 51 2.64 8.95 6.80
CA SER A 51 1.22 9.16 6.48
C SER A 51 0.29 8.37 7.40
N LEU A 52 0.59 7.09 7.68
CA LEU A 52 -0.23 6.28 8.57
C LEU A 52 -0.29 6.89 9.97
N LEU A 53 0.87 7.21 10.54
CA LEU A 53 1.02 7.74 11.90
C LEU A 53 0.48 9.18 12.02
N ALA A 54 0.73 10.02 11.02
CA ALA A 54 0.33 11.43 11.01
C ALA A 54 -1.16 11.64 10.74
N TYR A 55 -1.81 10.75 9.97
CA TYR A 55 -3.17 10.98 9.48
C TYR A 55 -4.10 9.80 9.71
N ASP A 56 -3.77 8.62 9.17
CA ASP A 56 -4.70 7.50 9.13
C ASP A 56 -5.12 7.03 10.53
N LEU A 57 -4.19 6.95 11.50
CA LEU A 57 -4.52 6.55 12.87
C LEU A 57 -5.58 7.45 13.51
N ARG A 58 -5.57 8.75 13.20
CA ARG A 58 -6.58 9.68 13.69
C ARG A 58 -7.95 9.37 13.09
N GLU A 59 -7.99 9.06 11.80
CA GLU A 59 -9.24 8.71 11.12
C GLU A 59 -9.78 7.37 11.59
N ILE A 60 -8.92 6.35 11.70
CA ILE A 60 -9.24 5.03 12.25
C ILE A 60 -9.85 5.17 13.65
N LYS A 61 -9.28 6.04 14.50
CA LYS A 61 -9.84 6.35 15.82
C LYS A 61 -11.21 7.03 15.73
N ARG A 62 -11.44 7.92 14.75
CA ARG A 62 -12.75 8.57 14.52
C ARG A 62 -13.80 7.60 14.00
N GLU A 63 -13.39 6.55 13.30
CA GLU A 63 -14.24 5.44 12.85
C GLU A 63 -14.63 4.48 13.99
N GLY A 64 -14.07 4.67 15.20
CA GLY A 64 -14.42 3.92 16.39
C GLY A 64 -13.48 2.75 16.72
N HIS A 65 -12.35 2.65 16.02
CA HIS A 65 -11.33 1.63 16.31
C HIS A 65 -10.36 2.09 17.41
N ASP A 66 -9.98 1.16 18.31
CA ASP A 66 -9.00 1.44 19.36
C ASP A 66 -7.57 1.30 18.84
N ILE A 67 -6.97 2.42 18.44
CA ILE A 67 -5.60 2.47 17.92
C ILE A 67 -4.54 2.11 18.97
N ASN A 68 -4.85 2.13 20.27
CA ASN A 68 -3.87 1.79 21.31
C ASN A 68 -3.52 0.30 21.33
N VAL A 69 -4.30 -0.51 20.61
CA VAL A 69 -4.02 -1.93 20.36
C VAL A 69 -2.81 -2.11 19.43
N LEU A 70 -2.49 -1.13 18.59
CA LEU A 70 -1.36 -1.21 17.67
C LEU A 70 -0.04 -0.99 18.42
N THR A 71 0.82 -2.00 18.35
CA THR A 71 2.16 -1.99 18.95
C THR A 71 3.21 -1.66 17.89
N LEU A 72 4.44 -1.34 18.33
CA LEU A 72 5.57 -1.20 17.42
C LEU A 72 5.77 -2.45 16.54
N ASN A 73 5.56 -3.65 17.08
CA ASN A 73 5.67 -4.90 16.32
C ASN A 73 4.60 -5.01 15.24
N HIS A 74 3.37 -4.53 15.50
CA HIS A 74 2.31 -4.48 14.48
C HIS A 74 2.72 -3.55 13.33
N PHE A 75 3.21 -2.35 13.63
CA PHE A 75 3.69 -1.43 12.60
C PHE A 75 4.85 -2.01 11.80
N LYS A 76 5.85 -2.59 12.48
CA LYS A 76 6.97 -3.26 11.81
C LYS A 76 6.47 -4.35 10.87
N GLY A 77 5.60 -5.24 11.32
CA GLY A 77 5.04 -6.29 10.47
C GLY A 77 4.28 -5.75 9.25
N ILE A 78 3.47 -4.70 9.41
CA ILE A 78 2.75 -4.05 8.31
C ILE A 78 3.73 -3.51 7.28
N PHE A 79 4.75 -2.77 7.73
CA PHE A 79 5.69 -2.13 6.84
C PHE A 79 6.74 -3.08 6.26
N THR A 80 7.04 -4.20 6.91
CA THR A 80 7.82 -5.31 6.32
C THR A 80 7.08 -5.88 5.10
N LEU A 81 5.77 -6.14 5.20
CA LEU A 81 5.00 -6.61 4.04
C LEU A 81 4.97 -5.59 2.90
N LEU A 82 4.96 -4.30 3.23
CA LEU A 82 5.03 -3.23 2.22
C LEU A 82 6.40 -3.18 1.55
N SER A 83 7.48 -3.25 2.33
CA SER A 83 8.87 -3.28 1.85
C SER A 83 9.11 -4.48 0.91
N GLU A 84 8.59 -5.65 1.27
CA GLU A 84 8.67 -6.87 0.46
C GLU A 84 7.74 -6.86 -0.78
N GLY A 85 6.96 -5.80 -0.99
CA GLY A 85 6.00 -5.71 -2.10
C GLY A 85 4.83 -6.68 -1.99
N LYS A 86 4.60 -7.29 -0.81
CA LYS A 86 3.51 -8.24 -0.56
C LYS A 86 2.16 -7.56 -0.41
N ILE A 87 2.13 -6.26 -0.08
CA ILE A 87 0.91 -5.45 -0.03
C ILE A 87 1.12 -4.14 -0.80
N ALA A 88 0.04 -3.56 -1.33
CA ALA A 88 0.07 -2.22 -1.90
C ALA A 88 0.08 -1.14 -0.82
N LYS A 89 0.60 0.06 -1.14
CA LYS A 89 0.58 1.25 -0.26
C LYS A 89 -0.85 1.56 0.25
N ASP A 90 -1.84 1.46 -0.61
CA ASP A 90 -3.27 1.70 -0.27
C ASP A 90 -3.85 0.65 0.71
N SER A 91 -3.19 -0.50 0.86
CA SER A 91 -3.64 -1.56 1.78
C SER A 91 -3.17 -1.36 3.21
N VAL A 92 -2.20 -0.47 3.46
CA VAL A 92 -1.60 -0.23 4.78
C VAL A 92 -2.66 0.17 5.83
N ARG A 93 -3.50 1.16 5.51
CA ARG A 93 -4.57 1.62 6.40
C ARG A 93 -5.56 0.51 6.74
N LYS A 94 -5.98 -0.25 5.72
CA LYS A 94 -6.92 -1.36 5.91
C LYS A 94 -6.30 -2.47 6.75
N LEU A 95 -5.03 -2.81 6.51
CA LEU A 95 -4.32 -3.81 7.29
C LEU A 95 -4.17 -3.37 8.76
N ALA A 96 -3.92 -2.09 9.04
CA ALA A 96 -3.91 -1.56 10.40
C ALA A 96 -5.27 -1.73 11.11
N ILE A 97 -6.38 -1.47 10.42
CA ILE A 97 -7.74 -1.70 10.95
C ILE A 97 -7.98 -3.18 11.25
N GLU A 98 -7.63 -4.07 10.32
CA GLU A 98 -7.83 -5.51 10.53
C GLU A 98 -6.91 -6.06 11.64
N THR A 99 -5.73 -5.46 11.83
CA THR A 99 -4.82 -5.77 12.94
C THR A 99 -5.43 -5.41 14.29
N ILE A 100 -6.13 -4.27 14.40
CA ILE A 100 -6.85 -3.90 15.63
C ILE A 100 -7.91 -4.94 15.99
N LYS A 101 -8.54 -5.58 15.00
CA LYS A 101 -9.58 -6.59 15.22
C LYS A 101 -9.02 -7.97 15.61
N ALA A 102 -7.75 -8.23 15.29
CA ALA A 102 -7.10 -9.51 15.51
C ALA A 102 -5.63 -9.32 15.98
N PRO A 103 -5.39 -8.66 17.12
CA PRO A 103 -4.05 -8.22 17.52
C PRO A 103 -3.08 -9.36 17.84
N ASP A 104 -3.60 -10.53 18.20
CA ASP A 104 -2.79 -11.72 18.50
C ASP A 104 -2.50 -12.58 17.26
N THR A 105 -2.90 -12.12 16.07
CA THR A 105 -2.68 -12.83 14.79
C THR A 105 -1.50 -12.22 14.03
N GLU A 106 -0.70 -13.07 13.38
CA GLU A 106 0.42 -12.63 12.57
C GLU A 106 -0.03 -11.71 11.43
N ILE A 107 0.70 -10.61 11.20
CA ILE A 107 0.29 -9.57 10.24
C ILE A 107 0.14 -10.13 8.81
N SER A 108 0.98 -11.08 8.41
CA SER A 108 0.87 -11.77 7.11
C SER A 108 -0.43 -12.55 6.99
N GLU A 109 -0.85 -13.25 8.04
CA GLU A 109 -2.09 -14.01 8.06
C GLU A 109 -3.32 -13.08 8.02
N ILE A 110 -3.26 -11.93 8.69
CA ILE A 110 -4.32 -10.91 8.61
C ILE A 110 -4.43 -10.36 7.18
N ALA A 111 -3.30 -10.08 6.52
CA ALA A 111 -3.29 -9.60 5.15
C ALA A 111 -3.91 -10.62 4.17
N GLU A 112 -3.54 -11.90 4.28
CA GLU A 112 -4.07 -12.98 3.46
C GLU A 112 -5.57 -13.17 3.66
N LYS A 113 -6.03 -13.33 4.91
CA LYS A 113 -7.46 -13.52 5.25
C LYS A 113 -8.33 -12.37 4.74
N ASN A 114 -7.80 -11.15 4.76
CA ASN A 114 -8.52 -9.96 4.33
C ASN A 114 -8.29 -9.57 2.86
N ASN A 115 -7.66 -10.46 2.08
CA ASN A 115 -7.43 -10.26 0.66
C ASN A 115 -6.63 -8.98 0.35
N LEU A 116 -5.63 -8.66 1.18
CA LEU A 116 -4.80 -7.45 1.07
C LEU A 116 -3.45 -7.72 0.41
N THR A 117 -3.13 -8.98 0.14
CA THR A 117 -1.89 -9.37 -0.51
C THR A 117 -1.94 -9.10 -2.02
N MET A 118 -0.77 -8.76 -2.57
CA MET A 118 -0.53 -8.68 -4.01
C MET A 118 -0.59 -10.09 -4.61
N LEU A 119 -1.13 -10.19 -5.81
CA LEU A 119 -1.08 -11.40 -6.63
C LEU A 119 0.29 -11.55 -7.27
N SER A 120 0.67 -12.78 -7.59
CA SER A 120 1.89 -13.05 -8.36
C SER A 120 1.74 -12.53 -9.79
N GLU A 121 2.86 -12.27 -10.48
CA GLU A 121 2.83 -11.87 -11.89
C GLU A 121 2.10 -12.92 -12.76
N ASP A 122 2.27 -14.21 -12.45
CA ASP A 122 1.60 -15.31 -13.15
C ASP A 122 0.08 -15.30 -12.95
N ASP A 123 -0.40 -15.13 -11.71
CA ASP A 123 -1.85 -15.04 -11.42
C ASP A 123 -2.47 -13.82 -12.12
N VAL A 124 -1.75 -12.69 -12.12
CA VAL A 124 -2.20 -11.47 -12.79
C VAL A 124 -2.24 -11.68 -14.29
N ALA A 125 -1.24 -12.35 -14.87
CA ALA A 125 -1.19 -12.66 -16.29
C ALA A 125 -2.34 -13.57 -16.72
N GLU A 126 -2.67 -14.61 -15.92
CA GLU A 126 -3.79 -15.50 -16.20
C GLU A 126 -5.13 -14.75 -16.20
N ILE A 127 -5.37 -13.90 -15.19
CA ILE A 127 -6.58 -13.07 -15.11
C ILE A 127 -6.68 -12.14 -16.32
N ILE A 128 -5.59 -11.45 -16.68
CA ILE A 128 -5.58 -10.52 -17.80
C ILE A 128 -5.80 -11.25 -19.13
N ALA A 129 -5.13 -12.38 -19.36
CA ALA A 129 -5.31 -13.19 -20.56
C ALA A 129 -6.78 -13.61 -20.71
N GLY A 130 -7.44 -14.05 -19.64
CA GLY A 130 -8.86 -14.38 -19.64
C GLY A 130 -9.75 -13.18 -20.00
N ILE A 131 -9.47 -11.99 -19.45
CA ILE A 131 -10.23 -10.77 -19.78
C ILE A 131 -10.04 -10.40 -21.25
N VAL A 132 -8.81 -10.42 -21.76
CA VAL A 132 -8.49 -10.08 -23.16
C VAL A 132 -9.15 -11.06 -24.12
N GLN A 133 -9.08 -12.36 -23.83
CA GLN A 133 -9.67 -13.41 -24.65
C GLN A 133 -11.21 -13.30 -24.68
N ASN A 134 -11.85 -13.00 -23.54
CA ASN A 134 -13.30 -12.74 -23.48
C ASN A 134 -13.73 -11.47 -24.25
N ASN A 135 -12.79 -10.60 -24.60
CA ASN A 135 -13.01 -9.36 -25.36
C ASN A 135 -12.28 -9.36 -26.70
N GLU A 136 -11.94 -10.53 -27.26
CA GLU A 136 -11.14 -10.67 -28.48
C GLU A 136 -11.74 -9.89 -29.67
N SER A 137 -13.06 -9.84 -29.80
CA SER A 137 -13.73 -9.06 -30.86
C SER A 137 -13.42 -7.56 -30.76
N MET A 138 -13.43 -7.00 -29.54
CA MET A 138 -13.05 -5.61 -29.28
C MET A 138 -11.59 -5.37 -29.62
N VAL A 139 -10.70 -6.31 -29.29
CA VAL A 139 -9.28 -6.23 -29.59
C VAL A 139 -9.03 -6.24 -31.10
N LYS A 140 -9.69 -7.13 -31.85
CA LYS A 140 -9.54 -7.19 -33.31
C LYS A 140 -10.09 -5.94 -34.00
N GLU A 141 -11.19 -5.38 -33.52
CA GLU A 141 -11.80 -4.18 -34.09
C GLU A 141 -10.98 -2.92 -33.79
N ARG A 142 -10.51 -2.75 -32.54
CA ARG A 142 -9.90 -1.51 -32.06
C ARG A 142 -8.37 -1.56 -31.98
N GLN A 143 -7.77 -2.74 -32.10
CA GLN A 143 -6.34 -3.00 -31.89
C GLN A 143 -5.85 -2.35 -30.58
N MET A 144 -4.79 -1.56 -30.63
CA MET A 144 -4.27 -0.82 -29.47
C MET A 144 -5.27 0.20 -28.87
N GLY A 145 -6.33 0.57 -29.59
CA GLY A 145 -7.45 1.35 -29.05
C GLY A 145 -8.28 0.63 -27.98
N ALA A 146 -8.14 -0.70 -27.83
CA ALA A 146 -8.79 -1.48 -26.77
C ALA A 146 -8.08 -1.36 -25.41
N MET A 147 -6.87 -0.78 -25.35
CA MET A 147 -6.03 -0.73 -24.15
C MET A 147 -6.74 -0.04 -22.97
N GLY A 148 -7.34 1.13 -23.20
CA GLY A 148 -8.04 1.88 -22.14
C GLY A 148 -9.21 1.10 -21.52
N PRO A 149 -10.18 0.61 -22.32
CA PRO A 149 -11.26 -0.24 -21.82
C PRO A 149 -10.78 -1.49 -21.09
N LEU A 150 -9.79 -2.22 -21.64
CA LEU A 150 -9.27 -3.44 -21.04
C LEU A 150 -8.52 -3.17 -19.73
N MET A 151 -7.75 -2.08 -19.64
CA MET A 151 -7.15 -1.66 -18.37
C MET A 151 -8.21 -1.41 -17.31
N GLY A 152 -9.31 -0.73 -17.66
CA GLY A 152 -10.41 -0.49 -16.72
C GLY A 152 -11.03 -1.79 -16.19
N MET A 153 -11.21 -2.78 -17.07
CA MET A 153 -11.71 -4.11 -16.69
C MET A 153 -10.72 -4.85 -15.79
N CYS A 154 -9.43 -4.90 -16.16
CA CYS A 154 -8.40 -5.58 -15.40
C CYS A 154 -8.20 -4.96 -14.01
N MET A 155 -8.11 -3.63 -13.92
CA MET A 155 -7.97 -2.93 -12.65
C MET A 155 -9.17 -3.18 -11.72
N LYS A 156 -10.39 -3.26 -12.29
CA LYS A 156 -11.60 -3.59 -11.53
C LYS A 156 -11.59 -5.03 -11.03
N GLU A 157 -11.14 -5.98 -11.84
CA GLU A 157 -11.07 -7.40 -11.47
C GLU A 157 -9.99 -7.65 -10.41
N LEU A 158 -8.82 -7.06 -10.59
CA LEU A 158 -7.67 -7.21 -9.70
C LEU A 158 -7.83 -6.45 -8.38
N LYS A 159 -8.72 -5.44 -8.32
CA LYS A 159 -9.08 -4.69 -7.08
C LYS A 159 -7.86 -4.15 -6.31
N GLY A 160 -6.84 -3.68 -7.03
CA GLY A 160 -5.61 -3.15 -6.43
C GLY A 160 -4.63 -4.21 -5.92
N LYS A 161 -4.85 -5.50 -6.21
CA LYS A 161 -3.92 -6.60 -5.88
C LYS A 161 -2.79 -6.77 -6.89
N ALA A 162 -2.57 -5.80 -7.78
CA ALA A 162 -1.53 -5.84 -8.79
C ALA A 162 -1.04 -4.42 -9.07
N ASP A 163 0.26 -4.28 -9.34
CA ASP A 163 0.86 -3.00 -9.70
C ASP A 163 0.31 -2.52 -11.05
N GLY A 164 -0.07 -1.24 -11.14
CA GLY A 164 -0.68 -0.69 -12.36
C GLY A 164 0.28 -0.65 -13.56
N GLY A 165 1.57 -0.51 -13.31
CA GLY A 165 2.61 -0.60 -14.35
C GLY A 165 2.74 -2.02 -14.89
N MET A 166 2.75 -3.02 -14.00
CA MET A 166 2.74 -4.43 -14.37
C MET A 166 1.48 -4.81 -15.16
N VAL A 167 0.30 -4.42 -14.70
CA VAL A 167 -0.97 -4.63 -15.41
C VAL A 167 -0.93 -3.97 -16.79
N ASN A 168 -0.42 -2.74 -16.90
CA ASN A 168 -0.29 -2.05 -18.19
C ASN A 168 0.58 -2.81 -19.18
N LYS A 169 1.73 -3.33 -18.70
CA LYS A 169 2.65 -4.11 -19.51
C LYS A 169 1.96 -5.37 -20.04
N ILE A 170 1.36 -6.17 -19.15
CA ILE A 170 0.74 -7.45 -19.51
C ILE A 170 -0.45 -7.23 -20.45
N VAL A 171 -1.35 -6.25 -20.18
CA VAL A 171 -2.48 -5.94 -21.06
C VAL A 171 -2.00 -5.58 -22.47
N ARG A 172 -0.93 -4.79 -22.60
CA ARG A 172 -0.34 -4.44 -23.90
C ARG A 172 0.17 -5.69 -24.62
N GLU A 173 0.90 -6.56 -23.93
CA GLU A 173 1.45 -7.79 -24.50
C GLU A 173 0.34 -8.75 -24.97
N GLU A 174 -0.73 -8.92 -24.19
CA GLU A 174 -1.87 -9.76 -24.59
C GLU A 174 -2.63 -9.21 -25.80
N ILE A 175 -2.82 -7.89 -25.89
CA ILE A 175 -3.39 -7.27 -27.09
C ILE A 175 -2.51 -7.53 -28.32
N GLN A 176 -1.19 -7.41 -28.17
CA GLN A 176 -0.25 -7.61 -29.28
C GLN A 176 -0.23 -9.03 -29.84
N LYS A 177 -0.58 -10.04 -29.03
CA LYS A 177 -0.70 -11.44 -29.48
C LYS A 177 -1.88 -11.69 -30.42
N LEU A 178 -2.88 -10.80 -30.43
CA LEU A 178 -4.14 -10.97 -31.16
C LEU A 178 -4.28 -10.10 -32.41
N ILE A 179 -3.34 -9.17 -32.65
CA ILE A 179 -3.36 -8.22 -33.77
C ILE A 179 -2.37 -8.58 -34.87
#